data_AF-A0A4Q6FL09-F1
#
_entry.id   AF-A0A4Q6FL09-F1
#
_cell.length_a   1.000
_cell.length_b   1.000
_cell.length_c   1.000
_cell.angle_alpha   90.00
_cell.angle_beta   90.00
_cell.angle_gamma   90.00
#
_symmetry.space_group_name_H-M   'P 1'
#
loop_
_entity.id
_entity.type
_entity.pdbx_description
1 polymer ?
#
loop_
_entity_poly.entity_id
_entity_poly.type
_entity_poly.pdbx_seq_one_letter_code
_entity_poly.pdbx_strand_id
1 'polypeptide(L)'
;MLNFILELERVLKIWPDGVKWSLVQIAEQTRTKVPHCVEIMLDALTKNPDVHDPLSYNEVQKAFIVLRDRNRVALDSLLEQGRQAVQQAVESYEVVMDRVRGMEQGKNRRGAYRTLNYTYGNYLDLLPAEIKTSICNDCLRIGIKEKINFQELSQWLQRGIGHVMEHPGRDAVEEALDFLEAYGDYFLTEANGKGEKFLTNLLLRLKPAAMEWDLSPKLNEVASDFRLTEVMDVFV
;
A
#
# COMPACT_ATOMS: atom_id res chain seq x y z
N MET A 1 15.03 -19.19 -2.00
CA MET A 1 16.03 -19.05 -0.92
C MET A 1 16.28 -17.58 -0.55
N LEU A 2 16.82 -16.72 -1.43
CA LEU A 2 17.12 -15.32 -1.07
C LEU A 2 15.90 -14.53 -0.57
N ASN A 3 14.76 -14.62 -1.26
CA ASN A 3 13.51 -13.99 -0.82
C ASN A 3 13.05 -14.50 0.56
N PHE A 4 13.25 -15.79 0.85
CA PHE A 4 12.94 -16.34 2.18
C PHE A 4 13.83 -15.70 3.25
N ILE A 5 15.11 -15.51 2.99
CA ILE A 5 16.03 -14.87 3.94
C ILE A 5 15.60 -13.41 4.21
N LEU A 6 15.22 -12.66 3.18
CA LEU A 6 14.74 -11.28 3.31
C LEU A 6 13.42 -11.19 4.08
N GLU A 7 12.45 -12.07 3.79
CA GLU A 7 11.19 -12.10 4.55
C GLU A 7 11.42 -12.57 5.99
N LEU A 8 12.31 -13.55 6.21
CA LEU A 8 12.66 -14.02 7.55
C LEU A 8 13.28 -12.88 8.39
N GLU A 9 14.12 -12.02 7.79
CA GLU A 9 14.65 -10.83 8.46
C GLU A 9 13.53 -9.89 8.95
N ARG A 10 12.50 -9.65 8.13
CA ARG A 10 11.35 -8.81 8.51
C ARG A 10 10.55 -9.44 9.64
N VAL A 11 10.27 -10.73 9.51
CA VAL A 11 9.54 -11.53 10.50
C VAL A 11 10.26 -11.53 11.85
N LEU A 12 11.59 -11.62 11.86
CA LEU A 12 12.41 -11.57 13.08
C LEU A 12 12.35 -10.20 13.78
N LYS A 13 12.14 -9.09 13.06
CA LYS A 13 12.03 -7.74 13.67
C LYS A 13 10.72 -7.54 14.44
N ILE A 14 9.68 -8.30 14.09
CA ILE A 14 8.35 -8.21 14.70
C ILE A 14 8.00 -9.47 15.51
N TRP A 15 9.01 -10.28 15.84
CA TRP A 15 8.81 -11.53 16.55
C TRP A 15 8.21 -11.28 17.94
N PRO A 16 7.08 -11.91 18.31
CA PRO A 16 6.45 -11.66 19.59
C PRO A 16 7.27 -12.20 20.78
N ASP A 17 7.35 -11.43 21.85
CA ASP A 17 8.12 -11.80 23.05
C ASP A 17 7.65 -13.13 23.66
N GLY A 18 8.62 -14.00 23.95
CA GLY A 18 8.38 -15.30 24.59
C GLY A 18 7.68 -16.35 23.71
N VAL A 19 7.34 -16.03 22.46
CA VAL A 19 6.64 -16.94 21.56
C VAL A 19 7.63 -17.83 20.82
N LYS A 20 7.27 -19.12 20.70
CA LYS A 20 7.97 -20.10 19.86
C LYS A 20 7.11 -20.40 18.64
N TRP A 21 7.75 -20.57 17.49
CA TRP A 21 7.07 -20.92 16.24
C TRP A 21 7.62 -22.21 15.66
N SER A 22 6.75 -22.98 15.03
CA SER A 22 7.12 -24.15 14.23
C SER A 22 7.55 -23.74 12.82
N LEU A 23 8.13 -24.67 12.05
CA LEU A 23 8.50 -24.42 10.65
C LEU A 23 7.27 -24.12 9.78
N VAL A 24 6.10 -24.67 10.12
CA VAL A 24 4.83 -24.34 9.45
C VAL A 24 4.46 -22.88 9.65
N GLN A 25 4.55 -22.39 10.89
CA GLN A 25 4.23 -20.99 11.23
C GLN A 25 5.23 -20.03 10.59
N ILE A 26 6.52 -20.37 10.61
CA ILE A 26 7.54 -19.56 9.93
C ILE A 26 7.24 -19.50 8.42
N ALA A 27 6.94 -20.63 7.79
CA ALA A 27 6.60 -20.70 6.37
C ALA A 27 5.39 -19.82 6.02
N GLU A 28 4.36 -19.80 6.87
CA GLU A 28 3.19 -18.93 6.73
C GLU A 28 3.58 -17.45 6.81
N GLN A 29 4.32 -17.06 7.85
CA GLN A 29 4.75 -15.66 8.06
C GLN A 29 5.67 -15.16 6.94
N THR A 30 6.56 -16.02 6.43
CA THR A 30 7.46 -15.68 5.32
C THR A 30 6.83 -15.96 3.94
N ARG A 31 5.53 -16.29 3.87
CA ARG A 31 4.79 -16.62 2.63
C ARG A 31 5.51 -17.64 1.74
N THR A 32 6.20 -18.60 2.36
CA THR A 32 7.01 -19.62 1.69
C THR A 32 6.34 -20.97 1.84
N LYS A 33 6.43 -21.84 0.84
CA LYS A 33 5.87 -23.20 0.95
C LYS A 33 6.60 -23.98 2.03
N VAL A 34 5.86 -24.70 2.89
CA VAL A 34 6.40 -25.47 4.02
C VAL A 34 7.59 -26.35 3.61
N PRO A 35 7.54 -27.15 2.52
CA PRO A 35 8.69 -27.98 2.13
C PRO A 35 9.98 -27.18 1.88
N HIS A 36 9.88 -26.00 1.26
CA HIS A 36 11.05 -25.14 1.01
C HIS A 36 11.55 -24.48 2.29
N CYS A 37 10.64 -24.09 3.20
CA CYS A 37 11.03 -23.56 4.51
C CYS A 37 11.82 -24.61 5.30
N VAL A 38 11.35 -25.86 5.29
CA VAL A 38 12.04 -26.99 5.94
C VAL A 38 13.42 -27.18 5.33
N GLU A 39 13.52 -27.33 4.01
CA GLU A 39 14.79 -27.51 3.31
C GLU A 39 15.81 -26.41 3.65
N ILE A 40 15.40 -25.15 3.59
CA ILE A 40 16.28 -24.00 3.86
C ILE A 40 16.67 -23.93 5.34
N MET A 41 15.72 -24.14 6.26
CA MET A 41 15.99 -24.04 7.70
C MET A 41 16.83 -25.22 8.20
N LEU A 42 16.68 -26.41 7.63
CA LEU A 42 17.50 -27.58 7.98
C LEU A 42 18.97 -27.41 7.60
N ASP A 43 19.27 -26.69 6.50
CA ASP A 43 20.65 -26.40 6.10
C ASP A 43 21.38 -25.46 7.10
N ALA A 44 20.62 -24.72 7.91
CA ALA A 44 21.13 -23.68 8.80
C ALA A 44 20.95 -23.96 10.29
N LEU A 45 19.95 -24.76 10.66
CA LEU A 45 19.76 -25.20 12.03
C LEU A 45 20.78 -26.29 12.37
N THR A 46 21.30 -26.25 13.60
CA THR A 46 22.22 -27.27 14.11
C THR A 46 21.50 -28.55 14.56
N LYS A 47 20.17 -28.60 14.40
CA LYS A 47 19.30 -29.72 14.78
C LYS A 47 18.33 -30.00 13.62
N ASN A 48 17.78 -31.21 13.57
CA ASN A 48 16.78 -31.61 12.58
C ASN A 48 15.39 -31.66 13.25
N PRO A 49 14.70 -30.50 13.38
CA PRO A 49 13.36 -30.46 13.98
C PRO A 49 12.32 -31.07 13.03
N ASP A 50 11.29 -31.68 13.61
CA ASP A 50 10.04 -31.95 12.88
C ASP A 50 9.37 -30.63 12.46
N VAL A 51 8.50 -30.67 11.45
CA VAL A 51 7.80 -29.49 10.95
C VAL A 51 6.92 -28.80 12.00
N HIS A 52 6.47 -29.55 13.02
CA HIS A 52 5.67 -29.04 14.13
C HIS A 52 6.47 -28.71 15.39
N ASP A 53 7.78 -28.98 15.42
CA ASP A 53 8.60 -28.71 16.60
C ASP A 53 8.73 -27.21 16.86
N PRO A 54 8.56 -26.75 18.11
CA PRO A 54 8.66 -25.33 18.44
C PRO A 54 10.12 -24.86 18.45
N LEU A 55 10.40 -23.82 17.67
CA LEU A 55 11.67 -23.12 17.62
C LEU A 55 11.57 -21.76 18.34
N SER A 56 12.57 -21.46 19.17
CA SER A 56 12.71 -20.15 19.79
C SER A 56 13.27 -19.11 18.82
N TYR A 57 12.99 -17.84 19.10
CA TYR A 57 13.59 -16.71 18.38
C TYR A 57 15.11 -16.86 18.22
N ASN A 58 15.83 -17.19 19.29
CA ASN A 58 17.28 -17.32 19.27
C ASN A 58 17.78 -18.43 18.33
N GLU A 59 17.04 -19.53 18.20
CA GLU A 59 17.39 -20.62 17.29
C GLU A 59 17.21 -20.19 15.83
N VAL A 60 16.07 -19.55 15.54
CA VAL A 60 15.75 -19.05 14.21
C VAL A 60 16.69 -17.90 13.81
N GLN A 61 17.01 -16.99 14.74
CA GLN A 61 17.96 -15.90 14.53
C GLN A 61 19.36 -16.42 14.21
N LYS A 62 19.83 -17.47 14.90
CA LYS A 62 21.12 -18.10 14.58
C LYS A 62 21.13 -18.72 13.18
N ALA A 63 20.08 -19.45 12.83
CA ALA A 63 19.93 -20.00 11.48
C ALA A 63 19.88 -18.90 10.42
N PHE A 64 19.14 -17.81 10.68
CA PHE A 64 19.09 -16.64 9.80
C PHE A 64 20.47 -16.03 9.57
N ILE A 65 21.28 -15.83 10.62
CA ILE A 65 22.64 -15.29 10.49
C ILE A 65 23.49 -16.20 9.58
N VAL A 66 23.44 -17.53 9.78
CA VAL A 66 24.16 -18.49 8.94
C VAL A 66 23.72 -18.40 7.48
N LEU A 67 22.41 -18.39 7.22
CA LEU A 67 21.85 -18.27 5.86
C LEU A 67 22.26 -16.96 5.20
N ARG A 68 22.18 -15.85 5.93
CA ARG A 68 22.52 -14.52 5.44
C ARG A 68 23.99 -14.42 5.10
N ASP A 69 24.87 -14.89 5.98
CA ASP A 69 26.32 -14.78 5.80
C ASP A 69 26.79 -15.67 4.64
N ARG A 70 26.23 -16.89 4.49
CA ARG A 70 26.48 -17.77 3.32
C ARG A 70 26.06 -17.14 2.01
N ASN A 71 24.95 -16.39 2.01
CA ASN A 71 24.36 -15.82 0.80
C ASN A 71 24.65 -14.33 0.62
N ARG A 72 25.58 -13.76 1.40
CA ARG A 72 25.77 -12.30 1.49
C ARG A 72 25.94 -11.63 0.14
N VAL A 73 26.85 -12.13 -0.70
CA VAL A 73 27.12 -11.52 -2.02
C VAL A 73 25.88 -11.54 -2.92
N ALA A 74 25.12 -12.64 -2.90
CA ALA A 74 23.91 -12.78 -3.70
C ALA A 74 22.76 -11.91 -3.15
N LEU A 75 22.65 -11.78 -1.82
CA LEU A 75 21.71 -10.88 -1.16
C LEU A 75 22.02 -9.41 -1.46
N ASP A 76 23.29 -9.01 -1.33
CA ASP A 76 23.72 -7.64 -1.61
C ASP A 76 23.44 -7.27 -3.08
N SER A 77 23.71 -8.18 -4.01
CA SER A 77 23.38 -8.01 -5.44
C SER A 77 21.88 -7.91 -5.69
N LEU A 78 21.06 -8.75 -5.05
CA LEU A 78 19.60 -8.72 -5.19
C LEU A 78 19.01 -7.41 -4.63
N LEU A 79 19.50 -6.96 -3.48
CA LEU A 79 19.10 -5.70 -2.86
C LEU A 79 19.48 -4.50 -3.75
N GLU A 80 20.67 -4.52 -4.33
CA GLU A 80 21.13 -3.48 -5.24
C GLU A 80 20.31 -3.44 -6.54
N GLN A 81 20.01 -4.60 -7.13
CA GLN A 81 19.08 -4.70 -8.27
C GLN A 81 17.70 -4.14 -7.94
N GLY A 82 17.18 -4.46 -6.75
CA GLY A 82 15.91 -3.92 -6.26
C GLY A 82 15.94 -2.40 -6.15
N ARG A 83 17.01 -1.83 -5.58
CA ARG A 83 17.20 -0.37 -5.50
C ARG A 83 17.28 0.28 -6.87
N GLN A 84 18.02 -0.31 -7.80
CA GLN A 84 18.13 0.19 -9.16
C GLN A 84 16.79 0.15 -9.89
N ALA A 85 15.98 -0.90 -9.70
CA ALA A 85 14.65 -1.00 -10.28
C ALA A 85 13.70 0.08 -9.73
N VAL A 86 13.73 0.35 -8.42
CA VAL A 86 12.96 1.45 -7.81
C VAL A 86 13.42 2.79 -8.37
N GLN A 87 14.73 3.04 -8.43
CA GLN A 87 15.29 4.28 -8.96
C GLN A 87 14.86 4.50 -10.42
N GLN A 88 14.95 3.47 -11.26
CA GLN A 88 14.51 3.53 -12.66
C GLN A 88 13.01 3.80 -12.78
N ALA A 89 12.19 3.24 -11.88
CA ALA A 89 10.74 3.49 -11.86
C ALA A 89 10.44 4.96 -11.50
N VAL A 90 11.14 5.53 -10.52
CA VAL A 90 11.03 6.94 -10.13
C VAL A 90 11.45 7.87 -11.27
N GLU A 91 12.61 7.62 -11.89
CA GLU A 91 13.09 8.40 -13.04
C GLU A 91 12.13 8.33 -14.23
N SER A 92 11.59 7.14 -14.50
CA SER A 92 10.58 6.96 -15.56
C SER A 92 9.30 7.75 -15.26
N TYR A 93 8.89 7.82 -14.00
CA TYR A 93 7.76 8.63 -13.57
C TYR A 93 8.00 10.13 -13.83
N GLU A 94 9.17 10.67 -13.49
CA GLU A 94 9.50 12.08 -13.73
C GLU A 94 9.40 12.46 -15.21
N VAL A 95 9.99 11.64 -16.08
CA VAL A 95 9.92 11.83 -17.55
C VAL A 95 8.48 11.75 -18.05
N VAL A 96 7.69 10.82 -17.52
CA VAL A 96 6.26 10.70 -17.85
C VAL A 96 5.50 11.96 -17.42
N MET A 97 5.77 12.49 -16.23
CA MET A 97 5.08 13.66 -15.71
C MET A 97 5.31 14.90 -16.56
N ASP A 98 6.53 15.11 -17.06
CA ASP A 98 6.81 16.20 -17.99
C ASP A 98 6.05 16.06 -19.30
N ARG A 99 5.93 14.83 -19.81
CA ARG A 99 5.11 14.55 -20.98
C ARG A 99 3.62 14.79 -20.72
N VAL A 100 3.10 14.35 -19.56
CA VAL A 100 1.71 14.54 -19.12
C VAL A 100 1.38 16.03 -19.04
N ARG A 101 2.26 16.85 -18.44
CA ARG A 101 2.12 18.31 -18.39
C ARG A 101 2.03 18.92 -19.79
N GLY A 102 2.90 18.50 -20.71
CA GLY A 102 2.85 18.92 -22.10
C GLY A 102 1.54 18.55 -22.80
N MET A 103 1.02 17.34 -22.54
CA MET A 103 -0.27 16.90 -23.07
C MET A 103 -1.44 17.73 -22.50
N GLU A 104 -1.44 18.05 -21.21
CA GLU A 104 -2.46 18.90 -20.60
C GLU A 104 -2.46 20.31 -21.17
N GLN A 105 -1.28 20.92 -21.35
CA GLN A 105 -1.13 22.23 -22.00
C GLN A 105 -1.63 22.21 -23.44
N GLY A 106 -1.34 21.12 -24.16
CA GLY A 106 -1.87 20.84 -25.51
C GLY A 106 -3.34 20.43 -25.54
N LYS A 107 -4.07 20.48 -24.41
CA LYS A 107 -5.47 20.05 -24.25
C LYS A 107 -5.73 18.58 -24.58
N ASN A 108 -4.71 17.75 -24.70
CA ASN A 108 -4.81 16.30 -24.87
C ASN A 108 -4.95 15.59 -23.50
N ARG A 109 -6.03 15.90 -22.78
CA ARG A 109 -6.27 15.39 -21.41
C ARG A 109 -6.54 13.88 -21.39
N ARG A 110 -7.23 13.35 -22.40
CA ARG A 110 -7.43 11.89 -22.56
C ARG A 110 -6.10 11.15 -22.72
N GLY A 111 -5.17 11.70 -23.50
CA GLY A 111 -3.82 11.15 -23.66
C GLY A 111 -3.06 11.18 -22.34
N ALA A 112 -3.06 12.33 -21.66
CA ALA A 112 -2.43 12.52 -20.35
C ALA A 112 -2.93 11.48 -19.33
N TYR A 113 -4.26 11.34 -19.22
CA TYR A 113 -4.90 10.36 -18.35
C TYR A 113 -4.46 8.92 -18.65
N ARG A 114 -4.48 8.50 -19.93
CA ARG A 114 -4.06 7.15 -20.33
C ARG A 114 -2.60 6.89 -20.03
N THR A 115 -1.74 7.89 -20.23
CA THR A 115 -0.31 7.78 -19.93
C THR A 115 -0.09 7.57 -18.43
N LEU A 116 -0.76 8.33 -17.56
CA LEU A 116 -0.68 8.14 -16.10
C LEU A 116 -1.19 6.76 -15.66
N ASN A 117 -2.35 6.33 -16.17
CA ASN A 117 -2.93 5.04 -15.85
C ASN A 117 -1.96 3.89 -16.25
N TYR A 118 -1.37 3.98 -17.44
CA TYR A 118 -0.38 3.00 -17.90
C TYR A 118 0.88 2.98 -17.04
N THR A 119 1.42 4.16 -16.68
CA THR A 119 2.59 4.27 -15.80
C THR A 119 2.32 3.68 -14.42
N TYR A 120 1.17 3.97 -13.84
CA TYR A 120 0.76 3.36 -12.58
C TYR A 120 0.75 1.84 -12.68
N GLY A 121 0.10 1.27 -13.71
CA GLY A 121 0.03 -0.19 -13.87
C GLY A 121 1.39 -0.87 -14.06
N ASN A 122 2.31 -0.24 -14.78
CA ASN A 122 3.63 -0.82 -15.07
C ASN A 122 4.58 -0.81 -13.87
N TYR A 123 4.49 0.22 -13.03
CA TYR A 123 5.48 0.46 -11.97
C TYR A 123 4.87 0.38 -10.56
N LEU A 124 3.60 -0.03 -10.42
CA LEU A 124 2.88 -0.03 -9.15
C LEU A 124 3.70 -0.62 -8.00
N ASP A 125 4.26 -1.80 -8.19
CA ASP A 125 4.96 -2.53 -7.11
C ASP A 125 6.33 -1.92 -6.77
N LEU A 126 6.85 -1.03 -7.62
CA LEU A 126 8.17 -0.41 -7.48
C LEU A 126 8.10 1.04 -6.97
N LEU A 127 6.97 1.72 -7.19
CA LEU A 127 6.84 3.12 -6.83
C LEU A 127 6.64 3.33 -5.30
N PRO A 128 7.26 4.38 -4.73
CA PRO A 128 6.95 4.85 -3.38
C PRO A 128 5.48 5.24 -3.22
N ALA A 129 4.96 5.15 -1.99
CA ALA A 129 3.56 5.46 -1.67
C ALA A 129 3.18 6.90 -2.08
N GLU A 130 4.09 7.87 -1.87
CA GLU A 130 3.89 9.28 -2.19
C GLU A 130 3.70 9.50 -3.70
N ILE A 131 4.45 8.76 -4.53
CA ILE A 131 4.31 8.83 -5.99
C ILE A 131 3.01 8.14 -6.43
N LYS A 132 2.64 7.00 -5.83
CA LYS A 132 1.37 6.32 -6.12
C LYS A 132 0.18 7.23 -5.80
N THR A 133 0.18 7.89 -4.65
CA THR A 133 -0.85 8.87 -4.26
C THR A 133 -0.87 10.05 -5.23
N SER A 134 0.29 10.59 -5.61
CA SER A 134 0.38 11.67 -6.61
C SER A 134 -0.20 11.28 -7.96
N ILE A 135 0.06 10.06 -8.44
CA ILE A 135 -0.55 9.56 -9.68
C ILE A 135 -2.07 9.44 -9.54
N CYS A 136 -2.57 8.91 -8.41
CA CYS A 136 -4.01 8.83 -8.15
C CYS A 136 -4.66 10.23 -8.18
N ASN A 137 -4.00 11.20 -7.55
CA ASN A 137 -4.40 12.61 -7.52
C ASN A 137 -4.52 13.18 -8.95
N ASP A 138 -3.49 13.02 -9.77
CA ASP A 138 -3.50 13.50 -11.15
C ASP A 138 -4.50 12.75 -12.05
N CYS A 139 -4.67 11.44 -11.86
CA CYS A 139 -5.71 10.66 -12.54
C CYS A 139 -7.12 11.19 -12.24
N LEU A 140 -7.41 11.54 -10.99
CA LEU A 140 -8.68 12.16 -10.59
C LEU A 140 -8.83 13.56 -11.22
N ARG A 141 -7.85 14.44 -11.00
CA ARG A 141 -7.87 15.83 -11.49
C ARG A 141 -8.05 15.91 -13.01
N ILE A 142 -7.25 15.15 -13.76
CA ILE A 142 -7.32 15.13 -15.22
C ILE A 142 -8.58 14.39 -15.68
N GLY A 143 -8.91 13.28 -15.01
CA GLY A 143 -10.03 12.45 -15.39
C GLY A 143 -11.38 13.15 -15.23
N ILE A 144 -11.57 13.95 -14.17
CA ILE A 144 -12.75 14.80 -13.99
C ILE A 144 -12.87 15.83 -15.12
N LYS A 145 -11.77 16.50 -15.47
CA LYS A 145 -11.74 17.49 -16.58
C LYS A 145 -12.02 16.86 -17.95
N GLU A 146 -11.68 15.59 -18.13
CA GLU A 146 -11.92 14.80 -19.34
C GLU A 146 -13.26 14.04 -19.30
N LYS A 147 -14.01 14.12 -18.19
CA LYS A 147 -15.27 13.39 -17.98
C LYS A 147 -15.10 11.87 -18.13
N ILE A 148 -14.03 11.33 -17.55
CA ILE A 148 -13.86 9.88 -17.36
C ILE A 148 -15.05 9.36 -16.55
N ASN A 149 -15.44 8.12 -16.80
CA ASN A 149 -16.62 7.54 -16.16
C ASN A 149 -16.42 7.37 -14.64
N PHE A 150 -17.53 7.41 -13.90
CA PHE A 150 -17.58 7.25 -12.44
C PHE A 150 -16.87 5.98 -11.94
N GLN A 151 -17.05 4.84 -12.61
CA GLN A 151 -16.49 3.56 -12.15
C GLN A 151 -14.96 3.58 -12.14
N GLU A 152 -14.34 4.23 -13.12
CA GLU A 152 -12.89 4.35 -13.21
C GLU A 152 -12.35 5.39 -12.21
N LEU A 153 -13.03 6.53 -12.06
CA LEU A 153 -12.62 7.57 -11.09
C LEU A 153 -12.80 7.13 -9.64
N SER A 154 -13.85 6.36 -9.34
CA SER A 154 -14.06 5.81 -7.98
C SER A 154 -12.96 4.83 -7.58
N GLN A 155 -12.41 4.07 -8.54
CA GLN A 155 -11.24 3.23 -8.28
C GLN A 155 -9.98 4.05 -7.98
N TRP A 156 -9.78 5.18 -8.65
CA TRP A 156 -8.64 6.07 -8.36
C TRP A 156 -8.73 6.71 -6.98
N LEU A 157 -9.92 7.15 -6.57
CA LEU A 157 -10.12 7.67 -5.21
C LEU A 157 -9.87 6.60 -4.14
N GLN A 158 -10.40 5.39 -4.36
CA GLN A 158 -10.15 4.25 -3.46
C GLN A 158 -8.67 3.89 -3.36
N ARG A 159 -7.94 3.89 -4.49
CA ARG A 159 -6.51 3.59 -4.52
C ARG A 159 -5.69 4.67 -3.82
N GLY A 160 -5.99 5.95 -4.07
CA GLY A 160 -5.31 7.06 -3.40
C GLY A 160 -5.43 6.98 -1.88
N ILE A 161 -6.65 6.83 -1.39
CA ILE A 161 -6.90 6.61 0.05
C ILE A 161 -6.20 5.34 0.55
N GLY A 162 -6.25 4.25 -0.24
CA GLY A 162 -5.58 3.00 0.10
C GLY A 162 -4.07 3.15 0.30
N HIS A 163 -3.39 3.89 -0.59
CA HIS A 163 -1.94 4.12 -0.50
C HIS A 163 -1.57 5.00 0.69
N VAL A 164 -2.33 6.07 0.93
CA VAL A 164 -2.14 6.92 2.12
C VAL A 164 -2.31 6.10 3.39
N MET A 165 -3.29 5.19 3.42
CA MET A 165 -3.60 4.35 4.58
C MET A 165 -2.78 3.05 4.69
N GLU A 166 -1.75 2.84 3.86
CA GLU A 166 -0.85 1.66 3.97
C GLU A 166 -0.11 1.64 5.34
N HIS A 167 0.19 2.82 5.88
CA HIS A 167 0.80 3.02 7.20
C HIS A 167 -0.07 4.00 8.02
N PRO A 168 -1.14 3.51 8.66
CA PRO A 168 -2.10 4.38 9.31
C PRO A 168 -1.45 5.13 10.49
N GLY A 169 -1.66 6.44 10.48
CA GLY A 169 -1.28 7.39 11.52
C GLY A 169 -2.13 8.63 11.38
N ARG A 170 -2.01 9.59 12.31
CA ARG A 170 -2.79 10.82 12.29
C ARG A 170 -2.71 11.54 10.94
N ASP A 171 -1.50 11.78 10.44
CA ASP A 171 -1.28 12.51 9.18
C ASP A 171 -1.87 11.77 7.97
N ALA A 172 -1.78 10.43 7.95
CA ALA A 172 -2.36 9.61 6.89
C ALA A 172 -3.89 9.67 6.87
N VAL A 173 -4.53 9.59 8.04
CA VAL A 173 -5.99 9.73 8.14
C VAL A 173 -6.40 11.14 7.70
N GLU A 174 -5.63 12.15 8.09
CA GLU A 174 -5.88 13.53 7.71
C GLU A 174 -5.79 13.74 6.20
N GLU A 175 -4.73 13.23 5.55
CA GLU A 175 -4.55 13.30 4.10
C GLU A 175 -5.62 12.50 3.35
N ALA A 176 -6.07 11.36 3.88
CA ALA A 176 -7.18 10.60 3.29
C ALA A 176 -8.51 11.38 3.32
N LEU A 177 -8.76 12.12 4.40
CA LEU A 177 -9.92 13.01 4.51
C LEU A 177 -9.80 14.22 3.57
N ASP A 178 -8.62 14.81 3.44
CA ASP A 178 -8.36 15.89 2.45
C ASP A 178 -8.57 15.40 1.01
N PHE A 179 -8.19 14.15 0.72
CA PHE A 179 -8.43 13.52 -0.58
C PHE A 179 -9.92 13.39 -0.88
N LEU A 180 -10.73 13.07 0.13
CA LEU A 180 -12.18 13.04 0.02
C LEU A 180 -12.75 14.43 -0.17
N GLU A 181 -12.32 15.42 0.62
CA GLU A 181 -12.76 16.81 0.49
C GLU A 181 -12.48 17.37 -0.92
N ALA A 182 -11.27 17.14 -1.45
CA ALA A 182 -10.85 17.67 -2.74
C ALA A 182 -11.65 17.12 -3.95
N TYR A 183 -12.16 15.88 -3.84
CA TYR A 183 -12.75 15.17 -4.99
C TYR A 183 -14.19 14.67 -4.77
N GLY A 184 -14.66 14.62 -3.53
CA GLY A 184 -15.94 14.02 -3.13
C GLY A 184 -17.13 14.64 -3.85
N ASP A 185 -17.15 15.96 -3.96
CA ASP A 185 -18.21 16.72 -4.64
C ASP A 185 -18.46 16.26 -6.07
N TYR A 186 -17.41 15.87 -6.80
CA TYR A 186 -17.57 15.36 -8.16
C TYR A 186 -18.47 14.12 -8.18
N PHE A 187 -18.30 13.21 -7.22
CA PHE A 187 -19.06 11.96 -7.16
C PHE A 187 -20.52 12.19 -6.77
N LEU A 188 -20.85 13.27 -6.06
CA LEU A 188 -22.23 13.65 -5.73
C LEU A 188 -23.03 14.13 -6.95
N THR A 189 -22.37 14.49 -8.05
CA THR A 189 -23.06 14.91 -9.29
C THR A 189 -23.68 13.75 -10.07
N GLU A 190 -23.39 12.50 -9.70
CA GLU A 190 -23.86 11.31 -10.40
C GLU A 190 -25.33 10.97 -10.11
N ALA A 191 -26.04 10.56 -11.16
CA ALA A 191 -27.43 10.18 -11.04
C ALA A 191 -27.65 8.93 -10.17
N ASN A 192 -28.80 8.86 -9.51
CA ASN A 192 -29.30 7.71 -8.74
C ASN A 192 -28.60 7.44 -7.39
N GLY A 193 -27.95 8.43 -6.77
CA GLY A 193 -27.39 8.30 -5.41
C GLY A 193 -26.23 7.29 -5.29
N LYS A 194 -25.62 6.90 -6.41
CA LYS A 194 -24.46 5.98 -6.42
C LYS A 194 -23.24 6.63 -5.78
N GLY A 195 -23.03 7.93 -6.04
CA GLY A 195 -21.95 8.71 -5.45
C GLY A 195 -22.05 8.80 -3.94
N GLU A 196 -23.22 9.16 -3.42
CA GLU A 196 -23.50 9.21 -1.97
C GLU A 196 -23.15 7.88 -1.29
N LYS A 197 -23.70 6.77 -1.80
CA LYS A 197 -23.40 5.42 -1.26
C LYS A 197 -21.91 5.10 -1.30
N PHE A 198 -21.21 5.50 -2.35
CA PHE A 198 -19.78 5.27 -2.50
C PHE A 198 -18.97 6.07 -1.46
N LEU A 199 -19.26 7.36 -1.28
CA LEU A 199 -18.59 8.22 -0.30
C LEU A 199 -18.90 7.80 1.14
N THR A 200 -20.16 7.46 1.45
CA THR A 200 -20.55 6.90 2.75
C THR A 200 -19.71 5.68 3.11
N ASN A 201 -19.56 4.74 2.17
CA ASN A 201 -18.74 3.55 2.40
C ASN A 201 -17.25 3.86 2.63
N LEU A 202 -16.71 4.90 1.98
CA LEU A 202 -15.32 5.32 2.19
C LEU A 202 -15.13 5.95 3.57
N LEU A 203 -15.99 6.89 3.94
CA LEU A 203 -15.91 7.54 5.24
C LEU A 203 -16.12 6.55 6.40
N LEU A 204 -17.06 5.62 6.27
CA LEU A 204 -17.27 4.57 7.28
C LEU A 204 -16.04 3.66 7.47
N ARG A 205 -15.22 3.47 6.43
CA ARG A 205 -13.96 2.73 6.54
C ARG A 205 -12.87 3.53 7.24
N LEU A 206 -12.84 4.85 7.07
CA LEU A 206 -11.89 5.74 7.73
C LEU A 206 -12.28 6.03 9.19
N LYS A 207 -13.57 5.92 9.52
CA LYS A 207 -14.11 6.27 10.84
C LYS A 207 -13.39 5.65 12.03
N PRO A 208 -13.07 4.33 12.07
CA PRO A 208 -12.34 3.77 13.19
C PRO A 208 -10.97 4.43 13.41
N ALA A 209 -10.23 4.67 12.33
CA ALA A 209 -8.92 5.32 12.39
C ALA A 209 -9.05 6.82 12.77
N ALA A 210 -10.07 7.51 12.26
CA ALA A 210 -10.34 8.89 12.64
C ALA A 210 -10.68 9.02 14.14
N MET A 211 -11.42 8.07 14.71
CA MET A 211 -11.70 8.03 16.15
C MET A 211 -10.44 7.74 16.96
N GLU A 212 -9.61 6.79 16.53
CA GLU A 212 -8.35 6.44 17.20
C GLU A 212 -7.38 7.63 17.31
N TRP A 213 -7.36 8.49 16.29
CA TRP A 213 -6.44 9.64 16.20
C TRP A 213 -7.09 11.00 16.50
N ASP A 214 -8.26 11.03 17.15
CA ASP A 214 -9.01 12.25 17.51
C ASP A 214 -9.35 13.18 16.32
N LEU A 215 -9.56 12.60 15.13
CA LEU A 215 -9.95 13.28 13.89
C LEU A 215 -11.45 13.18 13.57
N SER A 216 -12.28 12.69 14.50
CA SER A 216 -13.75 12.68 14.35
C SER A 216 -14.35 14.04 13.97
N PRO A 217 -13.88 15.20 14.48
CA PRO A 217 -14.40 16.51 14.03
C PRO A 217 -14.20 16.75 12.53
N LYS A 218 -13.00 16.46 12.01
CA LYS A 218 -12.69 16.62 10.57
C LYS A 218 -13.49 15.64 9.72
N LEU A 219 -13.64 14.40 10.18
CA LEU A 219 -14.50 13.43 9.49
C LEU A 219 -15.96 13.90 9.43
N ASN A 220 -16.49 14.46 10.52
CA ASN A 220 -17.83 15.01 10.56
C ASN A 220 -17.99 16.26 9.68
N GLU A 221 -16.97 17.10 9.57
CA GLU A 221 -16.93 18.24 8.63
C GLU A 221 -17.06 17.75 7.19
N VAL A 222 -16.18 16.83 6.75
CA VAL A 222 -16.22 16.24 5.41
C VAL A 222 -17.55 15.53 5.14
N ALA A 223 -18.06 14.77 6.11
CA ALA A 223 -19.36 14.10 5.98
C ALA A 223 -20.52 15.11 5.88
N SER A 224 -20.46 16.22 6.63
CA SER A 224 -21.45 17.29 6.60
C SER A 224 -21.47 18.01 5.25
N ASP A 225 -20.31 18.29 4.66
CA ASP A 225 -20.20 18.90 3.34
C ASP A 225 -20.89 18.05 2.26
N PHE A 226 -20.78 16.73 2.38
CA PHE A 226 -21.46 15.78 1.51
C PHE A 226 -22.90 15.46 1.92
N ARG A 227 -23.40 16.05 3.02
CA ARG A 227 -24.73 15.79 3.61
C ARG A 227 -24.97 14.34 4.02
N LEU A 228 -23.91 13.62 4.40
CA LEU A 228 -23.92 12.19 4.73
C LEU A 228 -24.11 11.96 6.24
N THR A 229 -25.31 12.27 6.73
CA THR A 229 -25.67 12.19 8.16
C THR A 229 -25.47 10.80 8.80
N GLU A 230 -25.53 9.73 8.01
CA GLU A 230 -25.35 8.34 8.48
C GLU A 230 -23.93 8.05 8.97
N VAL A 231 -22.94 8.83 8.54
CA VAL A 231 -21.53 8.65 8.90
C VAL A 231 -21.18 9.42 10.17
N MET A 232 -21.86 10.55 10.39
CA MET A 232 -21.52 11.51 11.43
C MET A 232 -21.68 10.90 12.83
N ASP A 233 -20.73 11.18 13.72
CA ASP A 233 -20.92 10.91 15.14
C ASP A 233 -21.89 11.93 15.73
N VAL A 234 -22.97 11.43 16.35
CA VAL A 234 -23.86 12.25 17.18
C VAL A 234 -23.10 12.54 18.47
N PHE A 235 -22.45 13.69 18.55
CA PHE A 235 -21.99 14.21 19.84
C PHE A 235 -23.23 14.49 20.70
N VAL A 236 -23.44 13.67 21.73
CA VAL A 236 -24.37 13.93 22.85
C VAL A 236 -23.59 14.59 23.97
#